data_AF-A0A2T4BU06-F1
#
_entry.id   AF-A0A2T4BU06-F1
#
_cell.length_a   1.000
_cell.length_b   1.000
_cell.length_c   1.000
_cell.angle_alpha   90.00
_cell.angle_beta   90.00
_cell.angle_gamma   90.00
#
_symmetry.space_group_name_H-M   'P 1'
#
loop_
_entity.id
_entity.type
_entity.pdbx_description
1 polymer ?
#
loop_
_entity_poly.entity_id
_entity_poly.type
_entity_poly.pdbx_seq_one_letter_code
_entity_poly.pdbx_strand_id
1 'polypeptide(L)'
;MAALRSSSRILGSSARAAFRPSAVLSRSMATVSETTEQQPKIKSFQIYRWNPDTPTEKPRLQTYSIDLNKTGPMILDALIKIKNEQDPSLTFRRSCREGICGSCAMNINGQNTLACLCRIPAESSSDVKIYPLPHTYVVKDLVPDLTHFYKQYKSIEPYLQRDTPAEDGKEYRQSKADRKKLDGLYECILCACCSTSCPSYWWNAEEYLGPAILLQSYRWLVDSRDERKEARKAKLENSMSLYRCHTILNCTRTCPKGLNPGKAIAEIKKQMAFGA
;
A
#
# COMPACT_ATOMS: atom_id res chain seq x y z
N MET A 1 47.60 41.52 -27.24
CA MET A 1 47.15 42.02 -28.56
C MET A 1 45.84 42.79 -28.31
N ALA A 2 45.80 44.09 -28.00
CA ALA A 2 46.25 45.27 -28.76
C ALA A 2 45.62 45.38 -30.16
N ALA A 3 44.58 46.22 -30.31
CA ALA A 3 44.35 47.24 -31.35
C ALA A 3 42.83 47.55 -31.51
N LEU A 4 42.34 48.73 -31.09
CA LEU A 4 42.10 49.97 -31.87
C LEU A 4 40.69 50.01 -32.54
N ARG A 5 39.74 50.78 -31.97
CA ARG A 5 39.34 52.18 -32.32
C ARG A 5 38.66 52.33 -33.69
N SER A 6 37.42 52.82 -33.70
CA SER A 6 37.07 54.07 -34.41
C SER A 6 35.72 54.62 -33.94
N SER A 7 35.67 55.94 -33.81
CA SER A 7 34.52 56.77 -33.43
C SER A 7 33.94 57.44 -34.68
N SER A 8 32.63 57.66 -34.73
CA SER A 8 32.02 58.70 -35.59
C SER A 8 30.83 59.36 -34.89
N ARG A 9 30.72 60.66 -35.12
CA ARG A 9 29.96 61.68 -34.36
C ARG A 9 28.51 61.89 -34.83
N ILE A 10 27.66 62.24 -33.86
CA ILE A 10 26.72 63.39 -33.77
C ILE A 10 25.74 63.64 -34.94
N LEU A 11 24.45 63.70 -34.61
CA LEU A 11 23.58 64.86 -34.85
C LEU A 11 22.32 64.77 -33.98
N GLY A 12 22.08 65.81 -33.18
CA GLY A 12 20.87 65.96 -32.37
C GLY A 12 19.73 66.58 -33.16
N SER A 13 18.50 66.26 -32.76
CA SER A 13 17.32 67.03 -33.13
C SER A 13 16.39 67.20 -31.92
N SER A 14 16.12 68.47 -31.64
CA SER A 14 15.17 69.04 -30.68
C SER A 14 13.86 68.26 -30.53
N ALA A 15 13.57 67.79 -29.30
CA ALA A 15 12.26 67.28 -28.91
C ALA A 15 11.36 68.44 -28.45
N ARG A 16 10.29 68.73 -29.22
CA ARG A 16 9.16 69.57 -28.77
C ARG A 16 8.25 68.73 -27.88
N ALA A 17 7.86 69.31 -26.73
CA ALA A 17 6.87 68.76 -25.83
C ALA A 17 5.49 68.70 -26.52
N ALA A 18 4.87 67.52 -26.53
CA ALA A 18 3.48 67.34 -26.94
C ALA A 18 2.67 66.75 -25.78
N PHE A 19 1.55 67.42 -25.48
CA PHE A 19 0.57 67.11 -24.45
C PHE A 19 0.12 65.64 -24.48
N ARG A 20 0.14 64.98 -23.32
CA ARG A 20 -0.53 63.69 -23.11
C ARG A 20 -2.02 63.93 -22.83
N PRO A 21 -2.96 63.36 -23.60
CA PRO A 21 -4.33 63.25 -23.13
C PRO A 21 -4.42 62.10 -22.11
N SER A 22 -5.08 62.33 -20.99
CA SER A 22 -5.43 61.29 -20.02
C SER A 22 -6.35 60.27 -20.68
N ALA A 23 -5.83 59.08 -20.93
CA ALA A 23 -6.66 57.94 -21.30
C ALA A 23 -7.48 57.52 -20.08
N VAL A 24 -8.80 57.72 -20.15
CA VAL A 24 -9.75 57.15 -19.20
C VAL A 24 -9.77 55.64 -19.42
N LEU A 25 -9.12 54.90 -18.52
CA LEU A 25 -9.21 53.44 -18.48
C LEU A 25 -10.63 53.05 -18.06
N SER A 26 -11.49 52.76 -19.04
CA SER A 26 -12.74 52.06 -18.78
C SER A 26 -12.40 50.65 -18.28
N ARG A 27 -12.69 50.41 -17.00
CA ARG A 27 -12.62 49.07 -16.40
C ARG A 27 -13.71 48.22 -17.03
N SER A 28 -13.36 47.42 -18.03
CA SER A 28 -14.21 46.31 -18.46
C SER A 28 -14.24 45.30 -17.31
N MET A 29 -15.44 44.93 -16.85
CA MET A 29 -15.59 43.88 -15.85
C MET A 29 -15.12 42.57 -16.48
N ALA A 30 -14.24 41.85 -15.79
CA ALA A 30 -13.84 40.51 -16.19
C ALA A 30 -15.10 39.63 -16.24
N THR A 31 -15.56 39.31 -17.44
CA THR A 31 -16.52 38.24 -17.65
C THR A 31 -15.94 36.98 -17.05
N VAL A 32 -16.62 36.44 -16.03
CA VAL A 32 -16.37 35.11 -15.50
C VAL A 32 -16.54 34.17 -16.69
N SER A 33 -15.44 33.64 -17.20
CA SER A 33 -15.49 32.59 -18.21
C SER A 33 -16.31 31.47 -17.60
N GLU A 34 -17.46 31.17 -18.20
CA GLU A 34 -18.23 29.98 -17.89
C GLU A 34 -17.25 28.80 -17.93
N THR A 35 -17.08 28.13 -16.79
CA THR A 35 -16.40 26.85 -16.75
C THR A 35 -17.19 25.92 -17.65
N THR A 36 -16.68 25.63 -18.85
CA THR A 36 -17.17 24.54 -19.69
C THR A 36 -17.22 23.29 -18.81
N GLU A 37 -18.43 22.87 -18.43
CA GLU A 37 -18.65 21.65 -17.66
C GLU A 37 -18.07 20.48 -18.47
N GLN A 38 -16.94 19.94 -18.01
CA GLN A 38 -16.36 18.74 -18.61
C GLN A 38 -17.39 17.62 -18.55
N GLN A 39 -17.60 16.92 -19.67
CA GLN A 39 -18.54 15.81 -19.71
C GLN A 39 -18.18 14.77 -18.62
N PRO A 40 -19.18 14.27 -17.87
CA PRO A 40 -18.96 13.40 -16.74
C PRO A 40 -18.31 12.09 -17.18
N LYS A 41 -17.22 11.70 -16.50
CA LYS A 41 -16.51 10.45 -16.77
C LYS A 41 -17.00 9.40 -15.79
N ILE A 42 -18.10 8.74 -16.14
CA ILE A 42 -18.75 7.77 -15.25
C ILE A 42 -17.98 6.44 -15.22
N LYS A 43 -17.68 5.96 -14.01
CA LYS A 43 -17.07 4.65 -13.76
C LYS A 43 -17.94 3.84 -12.81
N SER A 44 -18.12 2.56 -13.14
CA SER A 44 -18.88 1.60 -12.35
C SER A 44 -17.98 0.79 -11.40
N PHE A 45 -18.43 0.64 -10.16
CA PHE A 45 -17.80 -0.12 -9.09
C PHE A 45 -18.76 -1.19 -8.57
N GLN A 46 -18.42 -2.46 -8.71
CA GLN A 46 -19.16 -3.60 -8.15
C GLN A 46 -18.51 -4.02 -6.83
N ILE A 47 -19.19 -3.77 -5.72
CA ILE A 47 -18.65 -3.94 -4.38
C ILE A 47 -19.39 -5.08 -3.66
N TYR A 48 -18.64 -5.99 -3.06
CA TYR A 48 -19.17 -7.02 -2.16
C TYR A 48 -19.87 -6.38 -0.96
N ARG A 49 -21.11 -6.81 -0.70
CA ARG A 49 -21.94 -6.39 0.44
C ARG A 49 -22.39 -7.58 1.26
N TRP A 50 -22.29 -7.47 2.57
CA TRP A 50 -22.90 -8.38 3.53
C TRP A 50 -23.07 -7.70 4.89
N ASN A 51 -24.22 -7.90 5.53
CA ASN A 51 -24.56 -7.24 6.78
C ASN A 51 -24.81 -8.28 7.89
N PRO A 52 -24.04 -8.27 9.00
CA PRO A 52 -24.22 -9.21 10.10
C PRO A 52 -25.54 -8.98 10.86
N ASP A 53 -26.13 -7.79 10.77
CA ASP A 53 -27.40 -7.47 11.43
C ASP A 53 -28.61 -8.14 10.72
N THR A 54 -28.42 -8.58 9.47
CA THR A 54 -29.39 -9.35 8.67
C THR A 54 -28.76 -10.65 8.17
N PRO A 55 -28.40 -11.58 9.07
CA PRO A 55 -27.50 -12.71 8.75
C PRO A 55 -28.10 -13.73 7.77
N THR A 56 -29.42 -13.73 7.58
CA THR A 56 -30.12 -14.59 6.61
C THR A 56 -29.97 -14.08 5.17
N GLU A 57 -29.62 -12.81 4.97
CA GLU A 57 -29.38 -12.26 3.65
C GLU A 57 -28.03 -12.72 3.11
N LYS A 58 -28.06 -13.31 1.91
CA LYS A 58 -26.85 -13.79 1.25
C LYS A 58 -25.99 -12.61 0.79
N PRO A 59 -24.65 -12.76 0.76
CA PRO A 59 -23.77 -11.78 0.16
C PRO A 59 -24.15 -11.45 -1.28
N ARG A 60 -24.00 -10.18 -1.66
CA ARG A 60 -24.34 -9.69 -3.00
C ARG A 60 -23.30 -8.70 -3.51
N LEU A 61 -23.29 -8.48 -4.83
CA LEU A 61 -22.59 -7.35 -5.44
C LEU A 61 -23.56 -6.17 -5.57
N GLN A 62 -23.11 -4.99 -5.16
CA GLN A 62 -23.82 -3.74 -5.40
C GLN A 62 -22.99 -2.85 -6.32
N THR A 63 -23.65 -2.30 -7.33
CA THR A 63 -23.04 -1.40 -8.29
C THR A 63 -23.21 0.05 -7.87
N TYR A 64 -22.12 0.82 -7.93
CA TYR A 64 -22.11 2.27 -7.74
C TYR A 64 -21.48 2.95 -8.94
N SER A 65 -22.04 4.08 -9.36
CA SER A 65 -21.50 4.88 -10.45
C SER A 65 -20.93 6.18 -9.90
N ILE A 66 -19.70 6.50 -10.29
CA ILE A 66 -18.96 7.67 -9.81
C ILE A 66 -18.44 8.46 -11.00
N ASP A 67 -18.62 9.78 -10.98
CA ASP A 67 -17.96 10.71 -11.90
C ASP A 67 -16.50 10.90 -11.48
N LEU A 68 -15.58 10.41 -12.32
CA LEU A 68 -14.14 10.49 -12.08
C LEU A 68 -13.60 11.92 -12.13
N ASN A 69 -14.29 12.87 -12.78
CA ASN A 69 -13.90 14.28 -12.75
C ASN A 69 -14.06 14.89 -11.35
N LYS A 70 -14.87 14.26 -10.49
CA LYS A 70 -15.21 14.72 -9.13
C LYS A 70 -14.71 13.77 -8.04
N THR A 71 -13.68 12.99 -8.34
CA THR A 71 -13.14 11.95 -7.45
C THR A 71 -11.62 11.93 -7.51
N GLY A 72 -10.97 11.61 -6.38
CA GLY A 72 -9.53 11.38 -6.35
C GLY A 72 -9.11 10.16 -7.19
N PRO A 73 -7.81 10.02 -7.49
CA PRO A 73 -7.33 9.01 -8.44
C PRO A 73 -7.31 7.58 -7.89
N MET A 74 -7.47 7.37 -6.58
CA MET A 74 -7.31 6.07 -5.94
C MET A 74 -8.64 5.38 -5.66
N ILE A 75 -8.63 4.05 -5.60
CA ILE A 75 -9.81 3.24 -5.25
C ILE A 75 -10.37 3.66 -3.88
N LEU A 76 -9.50 4.01 -2.91
CA LEU A 76 -9.95 4.51 -1.62
C LEU A 76 -10.76 5.81 -1.72
N ASP A 77 -10.41 6.70 -2.66
CA ASP A 77 -11.13 7.96 -2.86
C ASP A 77 -12.55 7.68 -3.36
N ALA A 78 -12.71 6.74 -4.29
CA ALA A 78 -14.01 6.28 -4.75
C ALA A 78 -14.83 5.63 -3.62
N LEU A 79 -14.24 4.77 -2.80
CA LEU A 79 -14.92 4.14 -1.66
C LEU A 79 -15.41 5.16 -0.62
N ILE A 80 -14.59 6.16 -0.31
CA ILE A 80 -14.96 7.25 0.61
C ILE A 80 -16.08 8.09 0.00
N LYS A 81 -15.99 8.43 -1.29
CA LYS A 81 -17.02 9.20 -1.99
C LYS A 81 -18.36 8.46 -2.01
N ILE A 82 -18.37 7.17 -2.36
CA ILE A 82 -19.57 6.32 -2.31
C ILE A 82 -20.16 6.36 -0.90
N LYS A 83 -19.34 6.15 0.14
CA LYS A 83 -19.82 6.15 1.52
C LYS A 83 -20.41 7.50 1.95
N ASN A 84 -19.76 8.60 1.57
CA ASN A 84 -20.17 9.93 2.03
C ASN A 84 -21.39 10.48 1.28
N GLU A 85 -21.52 10.14 -0.01
CA GLU A 85 -22.47 10.82 -0.91
C GLU A 85 -23.59 9.91 -1.43
N GLN A 86 -23.41 8.58 -1.42
CA GLN A 86 -24.38 7.64 -2.01
C GLN A 86 -24.93 6.62 -1.00
N ASP A 87 -24.06 6.00 -0.21
CA ASP A 87 -24.43 4.91 0.70
C ASP A 87 -23.56 4.89 1.98
N PRO A 88 -24.00 5.58 3.04
CA PRO A 88 -23.32 5.59 4.33
C PRO A 88 -23.21 4.21 5.00
N SER A 89 -23.97 3.20 4.56
CA SER A 89 -23.89 1.83 5.10
C SER A 89 -22.65 1.06 4.63
N LEU A 90 -22.02 1.48 3.51
CA LEU A 90 -20.82 0.85 2.97
C LEU A 90 -19.69 0.88 4.01
N THR A 91 -19.18 -0.30 4.37
CA THR A 91 -18.22 -0.45 5.47
C THR A 91 -16.87 -1.03 4.99
N PHE A 92 -15.78 -0.35 5.33
CA PHE A 92 -14.41 -0.77 5.02
C PHE A 92 -13.42 -0.15 6.01
N ARG A 93 -12.23 -0.75 6.16
CA ARG A 93 -11.16 -0.20 7.00
C ARG A 93 -10.25 0.76 6.22
N ARG A 94 -9.91 1.90 6.82
CA ARG A 94 -8.93 2.87 6.30
C ARG A 94 -8.34 3.72 7.43
N SER A 95 -7.11 4.19 7.24
CA SER A 95 -6.47 5.15 8.15
C SER A 95 -5.51 6.11 7.42
N CYS A 96 -4.27 5.71 7.14
CA CYS A 96 -3.19 6.63 6.70
C CYS A 96 -3.34 7.26 5.29
N ARG A 97 -4.16 6.69 4.41
CA ARG A 97 -4.32 7.09 2.98
C ARG A 97 -3.03 7.21 2.13
N GLU A 98 -1.91 6.63 2.57
CA GLU A 98 -0.61 6.68 1.85
C GLU A 98 0.14 5.33 1.86
N GLY A 99 -0.56 4.26 2.26
CA GLY A 99 -0.08 2.89 2.14
C GLY A 99 1.00 2.47 3.14
N ILE A 100 1.02 3.09 4.33
CA ILE A 100 1.93 2.70 5.42
C ILE A 100 1.26 1.89 6.54
N CYS A 101 -0.03 2.08 6.81
CA CYS A 101 -0.72 1.41 7.92
C CYS A 101 -1.28 0.01 7.60
N GLY A 102 -1.40 -0.36 6.33
CA GLY A 102 -1.95 -1.66 5.89
C GLY A 102 -3.47 -1.86 6.03
N SER A 103 -4.23 -0.92 6.62
CA SER A 103 -5.64 -1.15 6.98
C SER A 103 -6.60 -1.38 5.80
N CYS A 104 -6.37 -0.73 4.65
CA CYS A 104 -7.26 -0.79 3.48
C CYS A 104 -6.88 -1.92 2.50
N ALA A 105 -6.37 -3.04 3.02
CA ALA A 105 -6.08 -4.22 2.23
C ALA A 105 -7.39 -4.90 1.80
N MET A 106 -7.54 -5.14 0.50
CA MET A 106 -8.72 -5.77 -0.10
C MET A 106 -8.36 -6.37 -1.46
N ASN A 107 -9.29 -7.10 -2.07
CA ASN A 107 -9.13 -7.63 -3.42
C ASN A 107 -9.79 -6.69 -4.44
N ILE A 108 -9.00 -6.18 -5.39
CA ILE A 108 -9.45 -5.23 -6.42
C ILE A 108 -9.12 -5.86 -7.77
N ASN A 109 -10.15 -6.10 -8.58
CA ASN A 109 -10.03 -6.78 -9.89
C ASN A 109 -9.24 -8.11 -9.82
N GLY A 110 -9.46 -8.90 -8.75
CA GLY A 110 -8.82 -10.20 -8.58
C GLY A 110 -7.45 -10.15 -7.90
N GLN A 111 -6.86 -8.96 -7.69
CA GLN A 111 -5.55 -8.80 -7.06
C GLN A 111 -5.66 -8.18 -5.67
N ASN A 112 -5.01 -8.79 -4.66
CA ASN A 112 -4.92 -8.16 -3.35
C ASN A 112 -4.00 -6.95 -3.42
N THR A 113 -4.44 -5.81 -2.90
CA THR A 113 -3.63 -4.59 -2.83
C THR A 113 -4.20 -3.64 -1.78
N LEU A 114 -3.59 -2.46 -1.65
CA LEU A 114 -4.10 -1.38 -0.80
C LEU A 114 -4.96 -0.43 -1.64
N ALA A 115 -6.21 -0.22 -1.24
CA ALA A 115 -7.11 0.69 -1.95
C ALA A 115 -6.55 2.12 -2.09
N CYS A 116 -5.75 2.58 -1.12
CA CYS A 116 -5.13 3.91 -1.15
C CYS A 116 -3.93 4.04 -2.11
N LEU A 117 -3.39 2.92 -2.63
CA LEU A 117 -2.30 2.93 -3.60
C LEU A 117 -2.75 2.40 -4.98
N CYS A 118 -3.94 1.82 -5.06
CA CYS A 118 -4.49 1.30 -6.30
C CYS A 118 -5.19 2.43 -7.04
N ARG A 119 -4.69 2.79 -8.24
CA ARG A 119 -5.33 3.79 -9.09
C ARG A 119 -6.62 3.24 -9.70
N ILE A 120 -7.61 4.10 -9.85
CA ILE A 120 -8.80 3.80 -10.63
C ILE A 120 -8.38 3.63 -12.10
N PRO A 121 -8.73 2.53 -12.77
CA PRO A 121 -8.46 2.34 -14.19
C PRO A 121 -9.43 3.19 -15.02
N ALA A 122 -9.12 4.48 -15.16
CA ALA A 122 -9.97 5.50 -15.77
C ALA A 122 -10.26 5.22 -17.26
N GLU A 123 -9.28 4.71 -17.99
CA GLU A 123 -9.40 4.44 -19.44
C GLU A 123 -10.09 3.11 -19.77
N SER A 124 -10.29 2.24 -18.77
CA SER A 124 -10.97 0.96 -18.98
C SER A 124 -12.48 1.16 -18.97
N SER A 125 -13.20 0.54 -19.91
CA SER A 125 -14.67 0.47 -19.87
C SER A 125 -15.19 -0.55 -18.86
N SER A 126 -14.34 -1.44 -18.36
CA SER A 126 -14.74 -2.52 -17.45
C SER A 126 -15.03 -2.01 -16.04
N ASP A 127 -16.07 -2.58 -15.43
CA ASP A 127 -16.42 -2.37 -14.03
C ASP A 127 -15.28 -2.77 -13.11
N VAL A 128 -15.07 -1.98 -12.05
CA VAL A 128 -14.10 -2.31 -11.00
C VAL A 128 -14.78 -3.21 -9.98
N LYS A 129 -14.26 -4.42 -9.79
CA LYS A 129 -14.76 -5.38 -8.80
C LYS A 129 -13.96 -5.29 -7.51
N ILE A 130 -14.64 -5.11 -6.38
CA ILE A 130 -14.01 -4.96 -5.06
C ILE A 130 -14.60 -6.00 -4.10
N TYR A 131 -13.72 -6.83 -3.55
CA TYR A 131 -14.04 -7.88 -2.59
C TYR A 131 -13.19 -7.72 -1.32
N PRO A 132 -13.60 -8.34 -0.19
CA PRO A 132 -12.74 -8.49 0.97
C PRO A 132 -11.45 -9.27 0.62
N LEU A 133 -10.54 -9.38 1.58
CA LEU A 133 -9.41 -10.29 1.41
C LEU A 133 -9.93 -11.73 1.19
N PRO A 134 -9.36 -12.51 0.25
CA PRO A 134 -9.87 -13.85 -0.05
C PRO A 134 -9.75 -14.83 1.11
N HIS A 135 -10.73 -15.74 1.21
CA HIS A 135 -10.76 -16.84 2.17
C HIS A 135 -10.60 -16.40 3.65
N THR A 136 -11.21 -15.28 4.00
CA THR A 136 -11.35 -14.80 5.39
C THR A 136 -12.82 -14.75 5.76
N TYR A 137 -13.13 -14.99 7.04
CA TYR A 137 -14.46 -14.67 7.57
C TYR A 137 -14.71 -13.17 7.46
N VAL A 138 -15.87 -12.80 6.90
CA VAL A 138 -16.26 -11.40 6.72
C VAL A 138 -17.05 -10.95 7.94
N VAL A 139 -16.64 -9.85 8.56
CA VAL A 139 -17.35 -9.21 9.67
C VAL A 139 -18.50 -8.35 9.16
N LYS A 140 -18.25 -7.53 8.13
CA LYS A 140 -19.25 -6.71 7.42
C LYS A 140 -18.65 -6.17 6.13
N ASP A 141 -19.37 -6.21 5.01
CA ASP A 141 -18.92 -5.68 3.71
C ASP A 141 -17.46 -6.05 3.39
N LEU A 142 -16.55 -5.07 3.31
CA LEU A 142 -15.13 -5.26 2.95
C LEU A 142 -14.21 -5.49 4.16
N VAL A 143 -14.78 -5.80 5.33
CA VAL A 143 -14.07 -5.92 6.60
C VAL A 143 -13.86 -7.40 6.95
N PRO A 144 -12.66 -7.97 6.71
CA PRO A 144 -12.36 -9.33 7.13
C PRO A 144 -12.03 -9.42 8.63
N ASP A 145 -12.20 -10.58 9.23
CA ASP A 145 -11.62 -10.91 10.52
C ASP A 145 -10.14 -11.33 10.34
N LEU A 146 -9.23 -10.60 10.98
CA LEU A 146 -7.79 -10.85 10.96
C LEU A 146 -7.25 -11.33 12.32
N THR A 147 -8.14 -11.71 13.25
CA THR A 147 -7.76 -12.15 14.59
C THR A 147 -6.78 -13.32 14.54
N HIS A 148 -7.05 -14.32 13.70
CA HIS A 148 -6.16 -15.47 13.54
C HIS A 148 -4.78 -15.09 12.96
N PHE A 149 -4.77 -14.22 11.94
CA PHE A 149 -3.54 -13.70 11.35
C PHE A 149 -2.65 -13.02 12.41
N TYR A 150 -3.23 -12.22 13.32
CA TYR A 150 -2.47 -11.58 14.40
C TYR A 150 -2.06 -12.57 15.50
N LYS A 151 -2.85 -13.60 15.78
CA LYS A 151 -2.45 -14.68 16.70
C LYS A 151 -1.22 -15.42 16.18
N GLN A 152 -1.16 -15.72 14.89
CA GLN A 152 0.04 -16.30 14.25
C GLN A 152 1.23 -15.35 14.28
N TYR A 153 1.03 -14.04 14.09
CA TYR A 153 2.11 -13.07 14.27
C TYR A 153 2.66 -13.05 15.70
N LYS A 154 1.78 -13.14 16.69
CA LYS A 154 2.20 -13.19 18.10
C LYS A 154 2.98 -14.48 18.42
N SER A 155 2.61 -15.62 17.84
CA SER A 155 3.23 -16.92 18.16
C SER A 155 4.70 -17.04 17.77
N ILE A 156 5.16 -16.24 16.80
CA ILE A 156 6.58 -16.19 16.40
C ILE A 156 7.43 -15.30 17.31
N GLU A 157 6.83 -14.69 18.34
CA GLU A 157 7.47 -13.78 19.31
C GLU A 157 8.29 -12.67 18.62
N PRO A 158 7.62 -11.73 17.93
CA PRO A 158 8.27 -10.82 17.00
C PRO A 158 8.90 -9.61 17.72
N TYR A 159 9.81 -9.90 18.65
CA TYR A 159 10.58 -8.94 19.43
C TYR A 159 11.99 -9.49 19.66
N LEU A 160 12.94 -8.60 19.97
CA LEU A 160 14.34 -8.96 20.20
C LEU A 160 14.45 -9.82 21.47
N GLN A 161 15.09 -10.98 21.37
CA GLN A 161 15.36 -11.86 22.50
C GLN A 161 16.86 -12.06 22.69
N ARG A 162 17.37 -11.64 23.85
CA ARG A 162 18.80 -11.63 24.19
C ARG A 162 18.93 -11.61 25.71
N ASP A 163 19.85 -12.40 26.26
CA ASP A 163 20.19 -12.39 27.69
C ASP A 163 21.46 -11.59 27.96
N THR A 164 22.39 -11.57 27.00
CA THR A 164 23.68 -10.93 27.18
C THR A 164 23.55 -9.39 27.12
N PRO A 165 23.97 -8.64 28.15
CA PRO A 165 23.98 -7.18 28.10
C PRO A 165 24.98 -6.65 27.05
N ALA A 166 24.88 -5.36 26.70
CA ALA A 166 25.89 -4.72 25.88
C ALA A 166 27.21 -4.60 26.67
N GLU A 167 28.35 -4.87 26.03
CA GLU A 167 29.68 -4.88 26.71
C GLU A 167 30.00 -3.58 27.44
N ASP A 168 29.59 -2.44 26.87
CA ASP A 168 29.79 -1.10 27.42
C ASP A 168 28.55 -0.55 28.15
N GLY A 169 27.50 -1.38 28.31
CA GLY A 169 26.22 -0.98 28.89
C GLY A 169 25.41 0.01 28.06
N LYS A 170 25.77 0.26 26.79
CA LYS A 170 25.09 1.21 25.90
C LYS A 170 24.26 0.47 24.84
N GLU A 171 24.37 0.86 23.57
CA GLU A 171 23.67 0.25 22.45
C GLU A 171 24.27 -1.10 22.01
N TYR A 172 23.41 -2.03 21.59
CA TYR A 172 23.86 -3.26 20.92
C TYR A 172 24.49 -2.94 19.56
N ARG A 173 25.76 -3.29 19.41
CA ARG A 173 26.52 -3.07 18.19
C ARG A 173 26.00 -3.97 17.06
N GLN A 174 25.83 -3.38 15.88
CA GLN A 174 25.43 -4.10 14.66
C GLN A 174 26.21 -3.52 13.48
N SER A 175 26.84 -4.38 12.69
CA SER A 175 27.57 -3.93 11.50
C SER A 175 26.60 -3.42 10.43
N LYS A 176 27.06 -2.51 9.55
CA LYS A 176 26.25 -2.06 8.40
C LYS A 176 25.83 -3.23 7.51
N ALA A 177 26.70 -4.24 7.38
CA ALA A 177 26.43 -5.45 6.60
C ALA A 177 25.30 -6.28 7.22
N ASP A 178 25.30 -6.45 8.55
CA ASP A 178 24.24 -7.18 9.25
C ASP A 178 22.91 -6.42 9.23
N ARG A 179 22.94 -5.10 9.47
CA ARG A 179 21.74 -4.26 9.38
C ARG A 179 21.10 -4.35 7.99
N LYS A 180 21.91 -4.38 6.92
CA LYS A 180 21.42 -4.49 5.54
C LYS A 180 20.67 -5.80 5.27
N LYS A 181 20.92 -6.87 6.02
CA LYS A 181 20.15 -8.14 5.92
C LYS A 181 18.68 -7.96 6.28
N LEU A 182 18.33 -6.90 7.00
CA LEU A 182 16.95 -6.60 7.40
C LEU A 182 16.16 -5.85 6.33
N ASP A 183 16.85 -5.22 5.37
CA ASP A 183 16.20 -4.48 4.27
C ASP A 183 15.39 -5.45 3.39
N GLY A 184 14.16 -5.06 3.07
CA GLY A 184 13.16 -5.92 2.42
C GLY A 184 12.40 -6.85 3.37
N LEU A 185 12.65 -6.78 4.68
CA LEU A 185 11.96 -7.54 5.71
C LEU A 185 11.20 -6.65 6.71
N TYR A 186 11.85 -5.63 7.28
CA TYR A 186 11.25 -4.80 8.34
C TYR A 186 10.17 -3.83 7.82
N GLU A 187 10.13 -3.57 6.51
CA GLU A 187 9.18 -2.68 5.84
C GLU A 187 7.78 -3.30 5.68
N CYS A 188 7.60 -4.54 6.15
CA CYS A 188 6.30 -5.20 6.18
C CYS A 188 5.32 -4.45 7.08
N ILE A 189 4.17 -4.08 6.51
CA ILE A 189 3.12 -3.31 7.19
C ILE A 189 1.98 -4.18 7.73
N LEU A 190 2.19 -5.51 7.80
CA LEU A 190 1.21 -6.49 8.29
C LEU A 190 -0.20 -6.39 7.67
N CYS A 191 -0.29 -6.03 6.39
CA CYS A 191 -1.57 -5.84 5.68
C CYS A 191 -2.30 -7.14 5.27
N ALA A 192 -1.71 -8.30 5.52
CA ALA A 192 -2.20 -9.63 5.14
C ALA A 192 -2.41 -9.91 3.63
N CYS A 193 -2.21 -8.96 2.70
CA CYS A 193 -2.38 -9.18 1.24
C CYS A 193 -1.67 -10.43 0.74
N CYS A 194 -0.43 -10.67 1.17
CA CYS A 194 0.36 -11.81 0.74
C CYS A 194 -0.19 -13.14 1.28
N SER A 195 -0.58 -13.22 2.55
CA SER A 195 -1.12 -14.46 3.13
C SER A 195 -2.47 -14.81 2.52
N THR A 196 -3.37 -13.85 2.38
CA THR A 196 -4.70 -14.08 1.79
C THR A 196 -4.67 -14.18 0.26
N SER A 197 -3.49 -14.13 -0.38
CA SER A 197 -3.31 -14.47 -1.80
C SER A 197 -2.76 -15.89 -2.01
N CYS A 198 -2.33 -16.55 -0.93
CA CYS A 198 -1.62 -17.82 -0.98
C CYS A 198 -2.60 -18.99 -0.87
N PRO A 199 -2.73 -19.84 -1.90
CA PRO A 199 -3.63 -21.00 -1.84
C PRO A 199 -3.32 -21.94 -0.67
N SER A 200 -2.04 -22.19 -0.36
CA SER A 200 -1.69 -23.01 0.82
C SER A 200 -2.26 -22.44 2.13
N TYR A 201 -2.36 -21.11 2.24
CA TYR A 201 -2.94 -20.43 3.39
C TYR A 201 -4.46 -20.47 3.38
N TRP A 202 -5.11 -20.47 2.22
CA TRP A 202 -6.55 -20.70 2.14
C TRP A 202 -6.92 -22.07 2.72
N TRP A 203 -6.16 -23.10 2.38
CA TRP A 203 -6.50 -24.48 2.76
C TRP A 203 -6.05 -24.90 4.16
N ASN A 204 -5.05 -24.23 4.74
CA ASN A 204 -4.41 -24.67 5.99
C ASN A 204 -4.10 -23.47 6.91
N ALA A 205 -4.93 -22.43 6.92
CA ALA A 205 -4.67 -21.21 7.68
C ALA A 205 -4.44 -21.49 9.17
N GLU A 206 -5.08 -22.52 9.71
CA GLU A 206 -5.04 -22.92 11.11
C GLU A 206 -3.61 -23.24 11.58
N GLU A 207 -2.81 -23.87 10.71
CA GLU A 207 -1.48 -24.40 11.05
C GLU A 207 -0.34 -23.77 10.22
N TYR A 208 -0.57 -23.50 8.94
CA TYR A 208 0.41 -22.82 8.09
C TYR A 208 0.46 -21.33 8.44
N LEU A 209 1.63 -20.85 8.84
CA LEU A 209 1.82 -19.46 9.30
C LEU A 209 1.60 -18.43 8.18
N GLY A 210 1.79 -18.84 6.92
CA GLY A 210 1.63 -17.96 5.78
C GLY A 210 2.83 -17.03 5.53
N PRO A 211 2.89 -16.44 4.33
CA PRO A 211 4.05 -15.66 3.88
C PRO A 211 4.34 -14.40 4.70
N ALA A 212 3.33 -13.69 5.21
CA ALA A 212 3.58 -12.48 6.01
C ALA A 212 4.33 -12.82 7.30
N ILE A 213 3.86 -13.85 7.99
CA ILE A 213 4.39 -14.27 9.28
C ILE A 213 5.76 -14.91 9.10
N LEU A 214 5.93 -15.76 8.08
CA LEU A 214 7.24 -16.36 7.79
C LEU A 214 8.28 -15.32 7.35
N LEU A 215 7.91 -14.25 6.64
CA LEU A 215 8.83 -13.13 6.37
C LEU A 215 9.26 -12.46 7.68
N GLN A 216 8.36 -12.28 8.64
CA GLN A 216 8.70 -11.75 9.96
C GLN A 216 9.49 -12.72 10.82
N SER A 217 9.26 -14.04 10.73
CA SER A 217 10.12 -15.05 11.35
C SER A 217 11.55 -14.94 10.81
N TYR A 218 11.71 -14.83 9.49
CA TYR A 218 13.02 -14.67 8.86
C TYR A 218 13.71 -13.37 9.31
N ARG A 219 12.96 -12.26 9.43
CA ARG A 219 13.46 -10.98 9.96
C ARG A 219 14.13 -11.11 11.33
N TRP A 220 13.65 -12.01 12.19
CA TRP A 220 14.25 -12.26 13.49
C TRP A 220 15.37 -13.30 13.44
N LEU A 221 15.27 -14.30 12.56
CA LEU A 221 16.33 -15.31 12.36
C LEU A 221 17.65 -14.72 11.85
N VAL A 222 17.60 -13.59 11.12
CA VAL A 222 18.79 -12.95 10.53
C VAL A 222 19.23 -11.66 11.22
N ASP A 223 18.53 -11.23 12.28
CA ASP A 223 18.98 -10.09 13.09
C ASP A 223 20.15 -10.53 13.96
N SER A 224 21.34 -9.98 13.70
CA SER A 224 22.58 -10.34 14.41
C SER A 224 22.54 -10.08 15.91
N ARG A 225 21.53 -9.36 16.40
CA ARG A 225 21.36 -9.02 17.81
C ARG A 225 20.51 -10.05 18.56
N ASP A 226 19.73 -10.87 17.87
CA ASP A 226 18.83 -11.86 18.47
C ASP A 226 19.60 -13.16 18.81
N GLU A 227 19.48 -13.63 20.04
CA GLU A 227 20.18 -14.81 20.56
C GLU A 227 19.31 -16.07 20.54
N ARG A 228 18.08 -16.00 20.01
CA ARG A 228 17.11 -17.10 20.06
C ARG A 228 16.86 -17.77 18.72
N LYS A 229 17.83 -17.66 17.79
CA LYS A 229 17.75 -18.24 16.44
C LYS A 229 17.34 -19.72 16.45
N GLU A 230 18.00 -20.56 17.24
CA GLU A 230 17.71 -21.99 17.27
C GLU A 230 16.34 -22.32 17.89
N ALA A 231 15.94 -21.59 18.95
CA ALA A 231 14.59 -21.73 19.51
C ALA A 231 13.50 -21.31 18.51
N ARG A 232 13.75 -20.26 17.72
CA ARG A 232 12.84 -19.83 16.64
C ARG A 232 12.76 -20.84 15.51
N LYS A 233 13.88 -21.46 15.11
CA LYS A 233 13.92 -22.55 14.12
C LYS A 233 13.14 -23.77 14.61
N ALA A 234 13.32 -24.18 15.87
CA ALA A 234 12.63 -25.32 16.45
C ALA A 234 11.09 -25.18 16.37
N LYS A 235 10.55 -23.96 16.53
CA LYS A 235 9.11 -23.68 16.34
C LYS A 235 8.61 -23.90 14.91
N LEU A 236 9.50 -23.85 13.91
CA LEU A 236 9.18 -24.09 12.50
C LEU A 236 9.41 -25.55 12.08
N GLU A 237 10.04 -26.36 12.94
CA GLU A 237 10.40 -27.75 12.66
C GLU A 237 9.19 -28.69 12.88
N ASN A 238 8.17 -28.50 12.04
CA ASN A 238 7.00 -29.36 11.94
C ASN A 238 6.44 -29.32 10.51
N SER A 239 5.58 -30.27 10.15
CA SER A 239 5.09 -30.45 8.77
C SER A 239 4.22 -29.30 8.23
N MET A 240 3.70 -28.42 9.10
CA MET A 240 2.63 -27.48 8.75
C MET A 240 3.07 -26.01 8.76
N SER A 241 3.74 -25.53 9.80
CA SER A 241 4.04 -24.11 10.00
C SER A 241 4.82 -23.47 8.85
N LEU A 242 5.81 -24.17 8.29
CA LEU A 242 6.68 -23.71 7.21
C LEU A 242 6.47 -24.48 5.89
N TYR A 243 6.38 -25.81 5.98
CA TYR A 243 6.53 -26.69 4.81
C TYR A 243 5.27 -26.81 3.92
N ARG A 244 4.17 -26.14 4.25
CA ARG A 244 3.03 -25.95 3.33
C ARG A 244 3.28 -24.90 2.23
N CYS A 245 4.41 -24.19 2.28
CA CYS A 245 4.81 -23.33 1.16
C CYS A 245 5.28 -24.18 -0.03
N HIS A 246 4.50 -24.16 -1.12
CA HIS A 246 4.81 -24.85 -2.40
C HIS A 246 5.29 -23.89 -3.50
N THR A 247 5.92 -22.77 -3.13
CA THR A 247 6.54 -21.83 -4.07
C THR A 247 5.57 -21.34 -5.16
N ILE A 248 4.32 -21.05 -4.76
CA ILE A 248 3.27 -20.53 -5.67
C ILE A 248 3.55 -19.07 -6.08
N LEU A 249 4.31 -18.33 -5.26
CA LEU A 249 4.79 -16.95 -5.51
C LEU A 249 3.72 -15.85 -5.67
N ASN A 250 2.42 -16.15 -5.50
CA ASN A 250 1.38 -15.11 -5.37
C ASN A 250 1.72 -14.06 -4.30
N CYS A 251 2.34 -14.49 -3.20
CA CYS A 251 2.71 -13.63 -2.07
C CYS A 251 3.67 -12.49 -2.44
N THR A 252 4.64 -12.76 -3.30
CA THR A 252 5.59 -11.76 -3.81
C THR A 252 4.93 -10.89 -4.86
N ARG A 253 4.17 -11.49 -5.79
CA ARG A 253 3.44 -10.75 -6.83
C ARG A 253 2.48 -9.72 -6.26
N THR A 254 1.81 -10.04 -5.16
CA THR A 254 0.77 -9.19 -4.58
C THR A 254 1.28 -8.14 -3.60
N CYS A 255 2.55 -8.18 -3.18
CA CYS A 255 2.99 -7.36 -2.06
C CYS A 255 2.95 -5.86 -2.43
N PRO A 256 2.10 -5.03 -1.78
CA PRO A 256 1.98 -3.62 -2.15
C PRO A 256 3.21 -2.79 -1.77
N LYS A 257 4.15 -3.38 -1.01
CA LYS A 257 5.43 -2.79 -0.63
C LYS A 257 6.61 -3.32 -1.45
N GLY A 258 6.37 -4.20 -2.43
CA GLY A 258 7.43 -4.78 -3.25
C GLY A 258 8.36 -5.74 -2.52
N LEU A 259 7.94 -6.28 -1.37
CA LEU A 259 8.74 -7.24 -0.59
C LEU A 259 8.67 -8.63 -1.23
N ASN A 260 9.61 -9.50 -0.84
CA ASN A 260 9.68 -10.86 -1.36
C ASN A 260 9.55 -11.94 -0.26
N PRO A 261 8.33 -12.19 0.26
CA PRO A 261 8.08 -13.26 1.22
C PRO A 261 8.47 -14.64 0.68
N GLY A 262 8.28 -14.90 -0.62
CA GLY A 262 8.67 -16.18 -1.22
C GLY A 262 10.17 -16.47 -1.05
N LYS A 263 11.02 -15.47 -1.29
CA LYS A 263 12.46 -15.57 -1.07
C LYS A 263 12.80 -15.76 0.41
N ALA A 264 12.19 -15.00 1.32
CA ALA A 264 12.41 -15.16 2.76
C ALA A 264 12.08 -16.59 3.24
N ILE A 265 10.97 -17.16 2.78
CA ILE A 265 10.59 -18.55 3.09
C ILE A 265 11.61 -19.55 2.55
N ALA A 266 12.13 -19.33 1.34
CA ALA A 266 13.17 -20.18 0.76
C ALA A 266 14.48 -20.13 1.58
N GLU A 267 14.87 -18.96 2.08
CA GLU A 267 16.05 -18.82 2.96
C GLU A 267 15.85 -19.50 4.31
N ILE A 268 14.64 -19.44 4.90
CA ILE A 268 14.32 -20.24 6.10
C ILE A 268 14.54 -21.73 5.79
N LYS A 269 13.92 -22.25 4.73
CA LYS A 269 14.06 -23.68 4.37
C LYS A 269 15.52 -24.09 4.15
N LYS A 270 16.33 -23.22 3.55
CA LYS A 270 17.76 -23.44 3.40
C LYS A 270 18.48 -23.53 4.75
N GLN A 271 18.17 -22.64 5.69
CA GLN A 271 18.74 -22.70 7.05
C GLN A 271 18.30 -23.96 7.81
N MET A 272 17.05 -24.40 7.64
CA MET A 272 16.56 -25.65 8.25
C MET A 272 17.29 -26.88 7.70
N ALA A 273 17.54 -26.93 6.38
CA ALA A 273 18.15 -28.09 5.74
C ALA A 273 19.68 -28.22 5.96
N PHE A 274 20.40 -27.10 6.03
CA PHE A 274 21.87 -27.09 6.09
C PHE A 274 22.44 -26.70 7.46
N GLY A 275 21.61 -26.46 8.48
CA GLY A 275 22.05 -26.18 9.84
C GLY A 275 22.80 -24.86 10.05
N ALA A 276 22.72 -23.92 9.09
CA ALA A 276 23.46 -22.65 9.12
C ALA A 276 22.75 -21.51 9.89
#